data_AF-A0A350QNQ6-F1
#
_entry.id   AF-A0A350QNQ6-F1
#
_cell.length_a   1.000
_cell.length_b   1.000
_cell.length_c   1.000
_cell.angle_alpha   90.00
_cell.angle_beta   90.00
_cell.angle_gamma   90.00
#
_symmetry.space_group_name_H-M   'P 1'
#
loop_
_entity.id
_entity.type
_entity.pdbx_description
1 polymer ?
#
loop_
_entity_poly.entity_id
_entity_poly.type
_entity_poly.pdbx_seq_one_letter_code
_entity_poly.pdbx_strand_id
1 'polypeptide(L)'
;DREKLQERLAKLAGGVAQVNVGAGSEAELKEKKARVEDALHATRAAVAEGVVPGGGVSFIRATPALDKARKSAKGDEKFGVDLLVEALSVPLKSIANNAGERGSVVVAKVAEMSGTEGFNALTLEYGDLLEQGVITPAKVDRSALQNAASVASLLLTTDCAITEVPQEETEDAHDHDHGMGGMGGMGGMGGMGG
;
A
#
# COMPACT_ATOMS: atom_id res chain seq x y z
N ASP A 1 37.25 -9.38 3.11
CA ASP A 1 37.46 -7.95 3.43
C ASP A 1 37.43 -6.98 2.26
N ARG A 2 38.02 -7.30 1.10
CA ARG A 2 38.01 -6.42 -0.09
C ARG A 2 36.61 -5.94 -0.51
N GLU A 3 35.61 -6.82 -0.56
CA GLU A 3 34.23 -6.45 -0.90
C GLU A 3 33.60 -5.48 0.12
N LYS A 4 33.80 -5.72 1.42
CA LYS A 4 33.33 -4.81 2.48
C LYS A 4 34.00 -3.43 2.41
N LEU A 5 35.28 -3.37 2.05
CA LEU A 5 36.00 -2.11 1.85
C LEU A 5 35.51 -1.36 0.61
N GLN A 6 35.17 -2.06 -0.46
CA GLN A 6 34.57 -1.47 -1.66
C GLN A 6 33.17 -0.92 -1.40
N GLU A 7 32.35 -1.60 -0.61
CA GLU A 7 31.01 -1.10 -0.22
C GLU A 7 31.12 0.20 0.59
N ARG A 8 32.08 0.28 1.53
CA ARG A 8 32.33 1.50 2.31
C ARG A 8 32.88 2.64 1.45
N LEU A 9 33.82 2.34 0.54
CA LEU A 9 34.36 3.32 -0.40
C LEU A 9 33.24 3.86 -1.31
N ALA A 10 32.34 3.01 -1.78
CA ALA A 10 31.19 3.42 -2.58
C ALA A 10 30.23 4.35 -1.82
N LYS A 11 30.02 4.13 -0.51
CA LYS A 11 29.21 5.03 0.33
C LYS A 11 29.88 6.38 0.60
N LEU A 12 31.22 6.42 0.66
CA LEU A 12 31.99 7.65 0.90
C LEU A 12 32.22 8.47 -0.38
N ALA A 13 32.49 7.80 -1.50
CA ALA A 13 32.66 8.44 -2.80
C ALA A 13 31.32 8.75 -3.49
N GLY A 14 30.26 8.00 -3.15
CA GLY A 14 28.91 8.25 -3.59
C GLY A 14 28.37 9.52 -2.94
N GLY A 15 28.12 10.55 -3.75
CA GLY A 15 27.52 11.79 -3.27
C GLY A 15 26.07 11.63 -2.82
N VAL A 16 25.54 12.64 -2.13
CA VAL A 16 24.13 12.73 -1.74
C VAL A 16 23.44 13.73 -2.66
N ALA A 17 22.40 13.28 -3.37
CA ALA A 17 21.54 14.17 -4.13
C ALA A 17 20.44 14.73 -3.21
N GLN A 18 20.36 16.06 -3.11
CA GLN A 18 19.31 16.75 -2.36
C GLN A 18 18.19 17.21 -3.30
N VAL A 19 16.95 16.80 -3.00
CA VAL A 19 15.75 17.22 -3.75
C VAL A 19 14.92 18.13 -2.85
N ASN A 20 14.81 19.40 -3.23
CA ASN A 20 14.02 20.39 -2.50
C ASN A 20 12.63 20.49 -3.12
N VAL A 21 11.59 20.24 -2.32
CA VAL A 21 10.18 20.30 -2.74
C VAL A 21 9.55 21.59 -2.22
N GLY A 22 8.83 22.30 -3.08
CA GLY A 22 8.09 23.53 -2.73
C GLY A 22 6.61 23.42 -3.09
N ALA A 23 5.77 24.10 -2.30
CA ALA A 23 4.31 24.18 -2.47
C ALA A 23 3.76 25.50 -1.90
N GLY A 24 2.49 25.81 -2.18
CA GLY A 24 1.84 27.08 -1.79
C GLY A 24 1.32 27.09 -0.35
N SER A 25 1.08 25.91 0.24
CA SER A 25 0.68 25.73 1.64
C SER A 25 1.45 24.58 2.30
N GLU A 26 1.44 24.52 3.64
CA GLU A 26 2.09 23.43 4.38
C GLU A 26 1.45 22.06 4.09
N ALA A 27 0.12 22.02 3.91
CA ALA A 27 -0.60 20.80 3.58
C ALA A 27 -0.16 20.24 2.21
N GLU A 28 -0.10 21.10 1.20
CA GLU A 28 0.40 20.73 -0.13
C GLU A 28 1.88 20.34 -0.11
N LEU A 29 2.70 21.00 0.74
CA LEU A 29 4.11 20.67 0.87
C LEU A 29 4.30 19.24 1.35
N LYS A 30 3.54 18.83 2.38
CA LYS A 30 3.59 17.48 2.94
C LYS A 30 3.15 16.43 1.90
N GLU A 31 2.04 16.69 1.20
CA GLU A 31 1.53 15.78 0.17
C GLU A 31 2.52 15.64 -0.99
N LYS A 32 3.01 16.76 -1.53
CA LYS A 32 3.94 16.74 -2.67
C LYS A 32 5.26 16.10 -2.30
N LYS A 33 5.75 16.33 -1.08
CA LYS A 33 6.95 15.66 -0.57
C LYS A 33 6.75 14.14 -0.52
N ALA A 34 5.66 13.67 0.07
CA ALA A 34 5.33 12.24 0.13
C ALA A 34 5.24 11.64 -1.28
N ARG A 35 4.59 12.33 -2.22
CA ARG A 35 4.49 11.90 -3.63
C ARG A 35 5.85 11.78 -4.31
N VAL A 36 6.79 12.67 -4.02
CA VAL A 36 8.17 12.61 -4.54
C VAL A 36 8.94 11.43 -3.94
N GLU A 37 8.76 11.16 -2.65
CA GLU A 37 9.35 9.99 -1.98
C GLU A 37 8.81 8.68 -2.57
N ASP A 38 7.50 8.59 -2.78
CA ASP A 38 6.85 7.45 -3.43
C ASP A 38 7.39 7.21 -4.85
N ALA A 39 7.47 8.28 -5.66
CA ALA A 39 8.00 8.20 -7.02
C ALA A 39 9.47 7.76 -7.05
N LEU A 40 10.28 8.23 -6.09
CA LEU A 40 11.68 7.81 -5.96
C LEU A 40 11.78 6.30 -5.66
N HIS A 41 10.96 5.80 -4.73
CA HIS A 41 10.93 4.39 -4.38
C HIS A 41 10.42 3.52 -5.53
N ALA A 42 9.36 3.94 -6.22
CA ALA A 42 8.84 3.26 -7.41
C ALA A 42 9.88 3.19 -8.53
N THR A 43 10.61 4.28 -8.79
CA THR A 43 11.67 4.32 -9.81
C THR A 43 12.82 3.37 -9.45
N ARG A 44 13.25 3.34 -8.18
CA ARG A 44 14.26 2.38 -7.71
C ARG A 44 13.79 0.94 -7.89
N ALA A 45 12.52 0.66 -7.62
CA ALA A 45 11.93 -0.67 -7.83
C ALA A 45 11.89 -1.04 -9.32
N ALA A 46 11.54 -0.10 -10.20
CA ALA A 46 11.53 -0.29 -11.65
C ALA A 46 12.92 -0.57 -12.21
N VAL A 47 13.95 0.13 -11.72
CA VAL A 47 15.34 -0.14 -12.12
C VAL A 47 15.80 -1.53 -11.68
N ALA A 48 15.31 -2.04 -10.54
CA ALA A 48 15.73 -3.32 -9.99
C ALA A 48 15.07 -4.54 -10.67
N GLU A 49 13.75 -4.48 -10.92
CA GLU A 49 12.97 -5.65 -11.40
C GLU A 49 12.22 -5.38 -12.72
N GLY A 50 12.40 -4.20 -13.33
CA GLY A 50 11.70 -3.81 -14.54
C GLY A 50 10.27 -3.32 -14.30
N VAL A 51 9.54 -3.14 -15.40
CA VAL A 51 8.17 -2.62 -15.42
C VAL A 51 7.23 -3.57 -16.16
N VAL A 52 5.96 -3.52 -15.80
CA VAL A 52 4.85 -4.30 -16.36
C VAL A 52 3.69 -3.35 -16.70
N PRO A 53 2.73 -3.76 -17.56
CA PRO A 53 1.51 -2.99 -17.78
C PRO A 53 0.77 -2.80 -16.45
N GLY A 54 0.47 -1.53 -16.14
CA GLY A 54 -0.21 -1.15 -14.91
C GLY A 54 -1.71 -1.41 -14.94
N GLY A 55 -2.47 -0.66 -14.15
CA GLY A 55 -3.94 -0.75 -14.15
C GLY A 55 -4.49 -2.10 -13.67
N GLY A 56 -3.68 -2.95 -13.05
CA GLY A 56 -4.05 -4.31 -12.66
C GLY A 56 -3.99 -5.34 -13.80
N VAL A 57 -3.51 -4.96 -14.99
CA VAL A 57 -3.38 -5.87 -16.15
C VAL A 57 -2.34 -6.95 -15.89
N SER A 58 -1.23 -6.60 -15.23
CA SER A 58 -0.18 -7.53 -14.81
C SER A 58 -0.73 -8.77 -14.08
N PHE A 59 -1.70 -8.59 -13.18
CA PHE A 59 -2.35 -9.68 -12.45
C PHE A 59 -3.22 -10.57 -13.35
N ILE A 60 -3.96 -9.97 -14.30
CA ILE A 60 -4.73 -10.73 -15.30
C ILE A 60 -3.78 -11.57 -16.16
N ARG A 61 -2.67 -10.99 -16.62
CA ARG A 61 -1.65 -11.68 -17.43
C ARG A 61 -0.92 -12.78 -16.65
N ALA A 62 -0.87 -12.70 -15.33
CA ALA A 62 -0.32 -13.74 -14.47
C ALA A 62 -1.27 -14.93 -14.25
N THR A 63 -2.57 -14.78 -14.52
CA THR A 63 -3.59 -15.82 -14.26
C THR A 63 -3.30 -17.17 -14.92
N PRO A 64 -2.84 -17.25 -16.20
CA PRO A 64 -2.52 -18.53 -16.84
C PRO A 64 -1.43 -19.33 -16.11
N ALA A 65 -0.57 -18.69 -15.32
CA ALA A 65 0.44 -19.40 -14.52
C ALA A 65 -0.20 -20.31 -13.45
N LEU A 66 -1.44 -20.03 -13.05
CA LEU A 66 -2.20 -20.82 -12.09
C LEU A 66 -2.86 -22.06 -12.71
N ASP A 67 -2.95 -22.18 -14.04
CA ASP A 67 -3.67 -23.28 -14.70
C ASP A 67 -3.11 -24.66 -14.35
N LYS A 68 -1.78 -24.75 -14.18
CA LYS A 68 -1.14 -26.01 -13.78
C LYS A 68 -1.57 -26.41 -12.37
N ALA A 69 -1.52 -25.47 -11.43
CA ALA A 69 -1.93 -25.70 -10.05
C ALA A 69 -3.43 -26.05 -9.97
N ARG A 70 -4.25 -25.34 -10.75
CA ARG A 70 -5.70 -25.57 -10.85
C ARG A 70 -6.06 -26.97 -11.35
N LYS A 71 -5.29 -27.51 -12.31
CA LYS A 71 -5.49 -28.86 -12.86
C LYS A 71 -5.05 -29.96 -11.89
N SER A 72 -4.03 -29.71 -11.06
CA SER A 72 -3.53 -30.70 -10.10
C SER A 72 -4.30 -30.71 -8.78
N ALA A 73 -4.86 -29.58 -8.37
CA ALA A 73 -5.56 -29.42 -7.09
C ALA A 73 -6.94 -30.13 -7.08
N LYS A 74 -7.36 -30.58 -5.90
CA LYS A 74 -8.66 -31.24 -5.66
C LYS A 74 -9.30 -30.72 -4.38
N GLY A 75 -10.63 -30.79 -4.29
CA GLY A 75 -11.37 -30.34 -3.12
C GLY A 75 -11.05 -28.89 -2.74
N ASP A 76 -10.72 -28.66 -1.48
CA ASP A 76 -10.47 -27.33 -0.90
C ASP A 76 -9.26 -26.64 -1.51
N GLU A 77 -8.22 -27.37 -1.92
CA GLU A 77 -7.07 -26.79 -2.60
C GLU A 77 -7.47 -26.16 -3.93
N LYS A 78 -8.38 -26.80 -4.67
CA LYS A 78 -8.88 -26.27 -5.94
C LYS A 78 -9.70 -25.01 -5.71
N PHE A 79 -10.53 -25.00 -4.67
CA PHE A 79 -11.28 -23.81 -4.27
C PHE A 79 -10.34 -22.65 -3.92
N GLY A 80 -9.24 -22.91 -3.20
CA GLY A 80 -8.21 -21.90 -2.91
C GLY A 80 -7.56 -21.32 -4.17
N VAL A 81 -7.25 -22.17 -5.16
CA VAL A 81 -6.73 -21.69 -6.46
C VAL A 81 -7.76 -20.85 -7.21
N ASP A 82 -9.04 -21.27 -7.22
CA ASP A 82 -10.13 -20.52 -7.84
C ASP A 82 -10.30 -19.13 -7.18
N LEU A 83 -10.18 -19.06 -5.85
CA LEU A 83 -10.23 -17.81 -5.10
C LEU A 83 -9.07 -16.86 -5.46
N LEU A 84 -7.85 -17.40 -5.66
CA LEU A 84 -6.72 -16.58 -6.11
C LEU A 84 -6.95 -15.99 -7.50
N VAL A 85 -7.52 -16.76 -8.43
CA VAL A 85 -7.87 -16.28 -9.77
C VAL A 85 -8.87 -15.12 -9.67
N GLU A 86 -9.89 -15.24 -8.82
CA GLU A 86 -10.84 -14.15 -8.59
C GLU A 86 -10.14 -12.92 -7.98
N ALA A 87 -9.30 -13.12 -6.95
CA ALA A 87 -8.58 -12.05 -6.28
C ALA A 87 -7.66 -11.25 -7.23
N LEU A 88 -6.99 -11.92 -8.17
CA LEU A 88 -6.15 -11.26 -9.18
C LEU A 88 -6.93 -10.30 -10.09
N SER A 89 -8.25 -10.50 -10.24
CA SER A 89 -9.10 -9.62 -11.03
C SER A 89 -9.58 -8.37 -10.28
N VAL A 90 -9.53 -8.38 -8.95
CA VAL A 90 -10.06 -7.32 -8.09
C VAL A 90 -9.38 -5.97 -8.32
N PRO A 91 -8.05 -5.86 -8.48
CA PRO A 91 -7.40 -4.57 -8.71
C PRO A 91 -7.92 -3.84 -9.95
N LEU A 92 -7.96 -4.51 -11.11
CA LEU A 92 -8.47 -3.94 -12.35
C LEU A 92 -9.97 -3.62 -12.25
N LYS A 93 -10.76 -4.51 -11.64
CA LYS A 93 -12.19 -4.31 -11.43
C LYS A 93 -12.46 -3.06 -10.58
N SER A 94 -11.73 -2.87 -9.50
CA SER A 94 -11.84 -1.71 -8.61
C SER A 94 -11.46 -0.41 -9.30
N ILE A 95 -10.36 -0.42 -10.07
CA ILE A 95 -9.93 0.74 -10.87
C ILE A 95 -11.02 1.13 -11.87
N ALA A 96 -11.56 0.17 -12.62
CA ALA A 96 -12.62 0.42 -13.59
C ALA A 96 -13.92 0.94 -12.94
N ASN A 97 -14.33 0.36 -11.81
CA ASN A 97 -15.51 0.84 -11.07
C ASN A 97 -15.31 2.27 -10.56
N ASN A 98 -14.12 2.62 -10.06
CA ASN A 98 -13.80 3.97 -9.62
C ASN A 98 -13.79 4.98 -10.78
N ALA A 99 -13.53 4.51 -12.00
CA ALA A 99 -13.62 5.30 -13.23
C ALA A 99 -15.05 5.42 -13.78
N GLY A 100 -16.05 4.83 -13.12
CA GLY A 100 -17.46 4.85 -13.53
C GLY A 100 -17.86 3.77 -14.54
N GLU A 101 -16.95 2.86 -14.89
CA GLU A 101 -17.18 1.76 -15.82
C GLU A 101 -17.63 0.48 -15.10
N ARG A 102 -18.18 -0.47 -15.85
CA ARG A 102 -18.53 -1.80 -15.30
C ARG A 102 -17.28 -2.67 -15.21
N GLY A 103 -16.66 -2.74 -14.03
CA GLY A 103 -15.38 -3.43 -13.85
C GLY A 103 -15.38 -4.92 -14.24
N SER A 104 -16.48 -5.65 -14.08
CA SER A 104 -16.56 -7.04 -14.56
C SER A 104 -16.48 -7.16 -16.09
N VAL A 105 -17.06 -6.20 -16.82
CA VAL A 105 -16.99 -6.15 -18.29
C VAL A 105 -15.59 -5.76 -18.74
N VAL A 106 -14.96 -4.80 -18.05
CA VAL A 106 -13.58 -4.39 -18.34
C VAL A 106 -12.62 -5.56 -18.12
N VAL A 107 -12.71 -6.26 -16.99
CA VAL A 107 -11.88 -7.44 -16.71
C VAL A 107 -12.04 -8.51 -17.79
N ALA A 108 -13.29 -8.83 -18.16
CA ALA A 108 -13.55 -9.84 -19.20
C ALA A 108 -12.90 -9.45 -20.54
N LYS A 109 -13.05 -8.20 -20.97
CA LYS A 109 -12.44 -7.69 -22.20
C LYS A 109 -10.91 -7.68 -22.15
N VAL A 110 -10.32 -7.25 -21.04
CA VAL A 110 -8.85 -7.25 -20.86
C VAL A 110 -8.30 -8.68 -20.82
N ALA A 111 -9.05 -9.65 -20.31
CA ALA A 111 -8.64 -11.06 -20.28
C ALA A 111 -8.55 -11.68 -21.69
N GLU A 112 -9.33 -11.18 -22.66
CA GLU A 112 -9.26 -11.58 -24.08
C GLU A 112 -8.12 -10.90 -24.85
N MET A 113 -7.56 -9.81 -24.31
CA MET A 113 -6.43 -9.07 -24.89
C MET A 113 -5.09 -9.72 -24.54
N SER A 114 -4.03 -9.28 -25.22
CA SER A 114 -2.70 -9.88 -25.08
C SER A 114 -1.60 -8.87 -24.74
N GLY A 115 -0.48 -9.36 -24.21
CA GLY A 115 0.68 -8.53 -23.91
C GLY A 115 0.36 -7.36 -23.00
N THR A 116 0.69 -6.16 -23.48
CA THR A 116 0.62 -4.87 -22.81
C THR A 116 -0.73 -4.16 -22.99
N GLU A 117 -1.62 -4.73 -23.79
CA GLU A 117 -2.95 -4.16 -24.01
C GLU A 117 -3.82 -4.26 -22.76
N GLY A 118 -4.51 -3.17 -22.44
CA GLY A 118 -5.30 -3.05 -21.23
C GLY A 118 -6.33 -1.94 -21.30
N PHE A 119 -6.94 -1.64 -20.15
CA PHE A 119 -7.88 -0.53 -19.99
C PHE A 119 -7.21 0.62 -19.25
N ASN A 120 -7.20 1.79 -19.87
CA ASN A 120 -6.68 3.01 -19.27
C ASN A 120 -7.82 3.79 -18.62
N ALA A 121 -7.88 3.74 -17.28
CA ALA A 121 -8.94 4.39 -16.51
C ALA A 121 -8.89 5.93 -16.55
N LEU A 122 -7.77 6.53 -16.98
CA LEU A 122 -7.67 7.98 -17.13
C LEU A 122 -8.39 8.47 -18.40
N THR A 123 -8.31 7.71 -19.49
CA THR A 123 -8.91 8.06 -20.79
C THR A 123 -10.18 7.27 -21.10
N LEU A 124 -10.47 6.21 -20.34
CA LEU A 124 -11.54 5.23 -20.57
C LEU A 124 -11.38 4.44 -21.88
N GLU A 125 -10.16 4.37 -22.41
CA GLU A 125 -9.86 3.68 -23.66
C GLU A 125 -9.07 2.39 -23.44
N TYR A 126 -9.12 1.51 -24.44
CA TYR A 126 -8.31 0.30 -24.48
C TYR A 126 -7.13 0.50 -25.43
N GLY A 127 -5.98 -0.05 -25.08
CA GLY A 127 -4.79 -0.01 -25.94
C GLY A 127 -3.53 -0.43 -25.19
N ASP A 128 -2.37 -0.22 -25.79
CA ASP A 128 -1.08 -0.51 -25.18
C ASP A 128 -0.82 0.42 -23.99
N LEU A 129 -0.81 -0.15 -22.77
CA LEU A 129 -0.63 0.63 -21.55
C LEU A 129 0.80 1.14 -21.37
N LEU A 130 1.81 0.49 -21.95
CA LEU A 130 3.18 0.98 -21.91
C LEU A 130 3.34 2.21 -22.80
N GLU A 131 2.78 2.17 -24.02
CA GLU A 131 2.77 3.34 -24.92
C GLU A 131 1.98 4.51 -24.33
N GLN A 132 0.90 4.20 -23.60
CA GLN A 132 0.08 5.20 -22.89
C GLN A 132 0.69 5.67 -21.55
N GLY A 133 1.84 5.13 -21.14
CA GLY A 133 2.54 5.52 -19.91
C GLY A 133 1.93 4.99 -18.61
N VAL A 134 0.97 4.06 -18.70
CA VAL A 134 0.36 3.38 -17.55
C VAL A 134 1.18 2.14 -17.20
N ILE A 135 2.29 2.38 -16.49
CA ILE A 135 3.26 1.35 -16.11
C ILE A 135 3.30 1.15 -14.60
N THR A 136 3.72 -0.03 -14.17
CA THR A 136 3.94 -0.35 -12.76
C THR A 136 5.25 -1.12 -12.60
N PRO A 137 6.10 -0.84 -11.60
CA PRO A 137 7.27 -1.65 -11.34
C PRO A 137 6.88 -3.09 -11.02
N ALA A 138 7.52 -4.08 -11.64
CA ALA A 138 7.18 -5.50 -11.43
C ALA A 138 7.28 -5.91 -9.95
N LYS A 139 8.24 -5.34 -9.23
CA LYS A 139 8.42 -5.53 -7.79
C LYS A 139 7.21 -5.10 -6.98
N VAL A 140 6.51 -4.04 -7.38
CA VAL A 140 5.35 -3.51 -6.64
C VAL A 140 4.23 -4.55 -6.66
N ASP A 141 3.83 -5.00 -7.84
CA ASP A 141 2.74 -5.98 -7.98
C ASP A 141 3.09 -7.34 -7.36
N ARG A 142 4.33 -7.81 -7.58
CA ARG A 142 4.82 -9.05 -6.97
C ARG A 142 4.77 -8.98 -5.45
N SER A 143 5.28 -7.88 -4.87
CA SER A 143 5.34 -7.69 -3.42
C SER A 143 3.94 -7.51 -2.83
N ALA A 144 3.06 -6.79 -3.52
CA ALA A 144 1.66 -6.64 -3.13
C ALA A 144 0.95 -7.99 -3.05
N LEU A 145 1.09 -8.84 -4.07
CA LEU A 145 0.49 -10.17 -4.08
C LEU A 145 1.07 -11.08 -2.99
N GLN A 146 2.39 -11.11 -2.82
CA GLN A 146 3.06 -11.92 -1.80
C GLN A 146 2.64 -11.52 -0.38
N ASN A 147 2.60 -10.21 -0.09
CA ASN A 147 2.21 -9.72 1.22
C ASN A 147 0.72 -9.95 1.49
N ALA A 148 -0.14 -9.73 0.50
CA ALA A 148 -1.58 -10.00 0.62
C ALA A 148 -1.85 -11.48 0.90
N ALA A 149 -1.21 -12.39 0.15
CA ALA A 149 -1.35 -13.83 0.36
C ALA A 149 -0.82 -14.25 1.74
N SER A 150 0.28 -13.65 2.20
CA SER A 150 0.86 -13.90 3.53
C SER A 150 -0.14 -13.56 4.66
N VAL A 151 -0.71 -12.36 4.63
CA VAL A 151 -1.69 -11.91 5.64
C VAL A 151 -2.97 -12.73 5.55
N ALA A 152 -3.48 -13.00 4.34
CA ALA A 152 -4.67 -13.82 4.17
C ALA A 152 -4.47 -15.24 4.73
N SER A 153 -3.32 -15.86 4.47
CA SER A 153 -2.99 -17.19 5.00
C SER A 153 -2.89 -17.19 6.53
N LEU A 154 -2.26 -16.17 7.11
CA LEU A 154 -2.18 -16.01 8.56
C LEU A 154 -3.59 -15.91 9.18
N LEU A 155 -4.45 -15.05 8.64
CA LEU A 155 -5.80 -14.85 9.16
C LEU A 155 -6.68 -16.09 9.00
N LEU A 156 -6.62 -16.77 7.84
CA LEU A 156 -7.42 -17.99 7.59
C LEU A 156 -7.02 -19.17 8.47
N THR A 157 -5.78 -19.17 8.99
CA THR A 157 -5.25 -20.21 9.89
C THR A 157 -5.29 -19.79 11.36
N THR A 158 -5.82 -18.61 11.67
CA THR A 158 -5.94 -18.11 13.04
C THR A 158 -7.27 -18.54 13.64
N ASP A 159 -7.23 -19.46 14.60
CA ASP A 159 -8.43 -19.94 15.29
C ASP A 159 -8.94 -18.98 16.39
N CYS A 160 -8.04 -18.18 16.98
CA CYS A 160 -8.36 -17.32 18.13
C CYS A 160 -7.54 -16.02 18.11
N ALA A 161 -8.20 -14.92 18.44
CA ALA A 161 -7.57 -13.63 18.72
C ALA A 161 -7.93 -13.20 20.15
N ILE A 162 -6.92 -12.89 20.96
CA ILE A 162 -7.09 -12.40 22.33
C ILE A 162 -6.80 -10.91 22.32
N THR A 163 -7.73 -10.12 22.84
CA THR A 163 -7.58 -8.67 22.96
C THR A 163 -7.66 -8.25 24.41
N GLU A 164 -7.16 -7.06 24.71
CA GLU A 164 -7.42 -6.42 26.01
C GLU A 164 -8.91 -6.09 26.13
N VAL A 165 -9.39 -6.04 27.38
CA VAL A 165 -10.73 -5.55 27.67
C VAL A 165 -10.76 -4.06 27.31
N PRO A 166 -11.79 -3.58 26.59
CA PRO A 166 -11.95 -2.16 26.33
C PRO A 166 -11.86 -1.37 27.63
N GLN A 167 -10.90 -0.47 27.72
CA GLN A 167 -10.83 0.46 28.84
C GLN A 167 -11.89 1.54 28.59
N GLU A 168 -12.73 1.81 29.59
CA GLU A 168 -13.52 3.04 29.56
C GLU A 168 -12.52 4.19 29.60
N GLU A 169 -12.51 5.03 28.56
CA GLU A 169 -11.81 6.30 28.61
C GLU A 169 -12.47 7.10 29.73
N THR A 170 -11.80 7.23 30.88
CA THR A 170 -12.25 8.12 31.93
C THR A 170 -12.27 9.53 31.35
N GLU A 171 -13.45 10.16 31.30
CA GLU A 171 -13.67 11.57 30.91
C GLU A 171 -12.99 12.59 31.84
N ASP A 172 -11.94 12.21 32.58
CA ASP A 172 -11.28 13.04 33.60
C ASP A 172 -9.81 13.31 33.25
N ALA A 173 -9.55 13.71 32.01
CA ALA A 173 -8.24 14.23 31.63
C ALA A 173 -8.27 15.48 30.73
N HIS A 174 -9.35 16.28 30.74
CA HIS A 174 -9.34 17.61 30.15
C HIS A 174 -10.30 18.60 30.85
N ASP A 175 -9.85 19.17 31.96
CA ASP A 175 -10.15 20.54 32.41
C ASP A 175 -9.24 20.81 33.64
N HIS A 176 -8.39 21.81 33.78
CA HIS A 176 -8.13 23.07 33.11
C HIS A 176 -6.67 23.45 33.43
N ASP A 177 -5.91 24.05 32.51
CA ASP A 177 -4.98 25.12 32.92
C ASP A 177 -4.63 26.06 31.75
N HIS A 178 -5.63 26.87 31.37
CA HIS A 178 -5.39 28.14 30.71
C HIS A 178 -6.35 29.19 31.28
N GLY A 179 -5.86 30.04 32.19
CA GLY A 179 -6.44 31.37 32.37
C GLY A 179 -6.56 31.88 33.80
N MET A 180 -5.64 32.79 34.16
CA MET A 180 -5.90 34.07 34.84
C MET A 180 -6.70 34.06 36.16
N GLY A 181 -5.96 34.31 37.25
CA GLY A 181 -6.14 35.52 38.05
C GLY A 181 -7.25 35.57 39.10
N GLY A 182 -6.82 35.81 40.36
CA GLY A 182 -7.52 36.74 41.26
C GLY A 182 -8.14 36.15 42.53
N MET A 183 -7.77 36.76 43.67
CA MET A 183 -8.41 36.68 45.00
C MET A 183 -8.41 35.29 45.67
N GLY A 184 -7.82 35.04 46.83
CA GLY A 184 -7.70 35.89 48.02
C GLY A 184 -8.49 35.25 49.17
N GLY A 185 -7.81 34.93 50.28
CA GLY A 185 -8.48 34.83 51.60
C GLY A 185 -8.37 33.51 52.37
N MET A 186 -7.37 33.46 53.26
CA MET A 186 -7.56 33.32 54.71
C MET A 186 -7.79 31.94 55.37
N GLY A 187 -6.90 31.65 56.34
CA GLY A 187 -7.12 30.80 57.52
C GLY A 187 -6.58 29.38 57.38
N GLY A 188 -5.60 28.87 58.12
CA GLY A 188 -5.18 29.19 59.48
C GLY A 188 -5.50 27.99 60.40
N MET A 189 -4.47 27.47 61.09
CA MET A 189 -4.55 26.46 62.19
C MET A 189 -4.84 25.01 61.76
N GLY A 190 -4.20 23.97 62.30
CA GLY A 190 -3.26 23.84 63.40
C GLY A 190 -2.79 22.39 63.48
N GLY A 191 -1.63 22.16 64.09
CA GLY A 191 -1.05 20.82 64.27
C GLY A 191 -1.65 20.04 65.44
N MET A 192 -1.47 18.72 65.39
CA MET A 192 -1.35 17.72 66.47
C MET A 192 -1.31 16.38 65.74
N GLY A 193 -0.32 15.50 65.89
CA GLY A 193 0.34 15.08 67.10
C GLY A 193 -0.15 13.67 67.43
N GLY A 194 0.72 12.67 67.25
CA GLY A 194 0.48 11.24 67.48
C GLY A 194 1.57 10.41 66.83
#